data_AF-A0A1V5M8T0-F1
#
_entry.id   AF-A0A1V5M8T0-F1
#
_cell.length_a   1.000
_cell.length_b   1.000
_cell.length_c   1.000
_cell.angle_alpha   90.00
_cell.angle_beta   90.00
_cell.angle_gamma   90.00
#
_symmetry.space_group_name_H-M   'P 1'
#
loop_
_entity.id
_entity.type
_entity.pdbx_description
1 polymer ?
#
loop_
_entity_poly.entity_id
_entity_poly.type
_entity_poly.pdbx_seq_one_letter_code
_entity_poly.pdbx_strand_id
1 'polypeptide(L)'
;MAFNDLTAEQQATLSEYVRLLRAWCGEQARTNNHADALNTEYTHIQAILGELGNDDLVADGTGLAGAMTLTKAEIVTLTAHMQGVLTNYNTLGHRQSWAKAAGPSNLIG
;
A
#
# COMPACT_ATOMS: atom_id res chain seq x y z
N MET A 1 -27.83 -13.53 17.13
CA MET A 1 -28.51 -13.11 15.89
C MET A 1 -27.63 -13.54 14.73
N ALA A 2 -28.11 -14.46 13.91
CA ALA A 2 -27.46 -14.88 12.67
C ALA A 2 -27.77 -13.87 11.55
N PHE A 3 -27.02 -13.93 10.44
CA PHE A 3 -27.30 -13.10 9.25
C PHE A 3 -28.74 -13.28 8.75
N ASN A 4 -29.25 -14.51 8.80
CA ASN A 4 -30.61 -14.83 8.37
C ASN A 4 -31.71 -14.25 9.27
N ASP A 5 -31.34 -13.79 10.48
CA ASP A 5 -32.28 -13.13 11.39
C ASP A 5 -32.43 -11.63 11.07
N LEU A 6 -31.60 -11.08 10.17
CA LEU A 6 -31.65 -9.68 9.74
C LEU A 6 -32.82 -9.44 8.78
N THR A 7 -33.36 -8.22 8.78
CA THR A 7 -34.32 -7.79 7.75
C THR A 7 -33.67 -7.77 6.38
N ALA A 8 -34.48 -7.83 5.32
CA ALA A 8 -33.97 -7.76 3.94
C ALA A 8 -33.12 -6.49 3.68
N GLU A 9 -33.51 -5.35 4.26
CA GLU A 9 -32.78 -4.08 4.15
C GLU A 9 -31.42 -4.13 4.85
N GLN A 10 -31.36 -4.74 6.04
CA GLN A 10 -30.11 -4.93 6.77
C GLN A 10 -29.16 -5.88 6.02
N GLN A 11 -29.70 -6.96 5.45
CA GLN A 11 -28.92 -7.89 4.62
C GLN A 11 -28.36 -7.20 3.38
N ALA A 12 -29.15 -6.38 2.69
CA ALA A 12 -28.71 -5.63 1.52
C ALA A 12 -27.60 -4.62 1.87
N THR A 13 -27.78 -3.87 2.96
CA THR A 13 -26.80 -2.89 3.44
C THR A 13 -25.46 -3.55 3.79
N LEU A 14 -25.50 -4.67 4.52
CA LEU A 14 -24.29 -5.41 4.86
C LEU A 14 -23.61 -6.00 3.61
N SER A 15 -24.40 -6.51 2.66
CA SER A 15 -23.86 -7.05 1.41
C SER A 15 -23.12 -6.00 0.60
N GLU A 16 -23.65 -4.78 0.53
CA GLU A 16 -23.00 -3.66 -0.15
C GLU A 16 -21.70 -3.24 0.57
N TYR A 17 -21.71 -3.14 1.89
CA TYR A 17 -20.48 -2.89 2.65
C TYR A 17 -19.42 -3.97 2.40
N VAL A 18 -19.80 -5.25 2.43
CA VAL A 18 -18.88 -6.36 2.14
C VAL A 18 -18.32 -6.26 0.72
N ARG A 19 -19.12 -5.84 -0.26
CA ARG A 19 -18.64 -5.61 -1.64
C ARG A 19 -17.54 -4.56 -1.68
N LEU A 20 -17.74 -3.41 -1.02
CA LEU A 20 -16.74 -2.34 -0.94
C LEU A 20 -15.47 -2.80 -0.20
N LEU A 21 -15.64 -3.48 0.93
CA LEU A 21 -14.53 -4.02 1.72
C LEU A 21 -13.65 -4.97 0.89
N ARG A 22 -14.26 -5.85 0.09
CA ARG A 22 -13.53 -6.79 -0.76
C ARG A 22 -12.74 -6.10 -1.85
N ALA A 23 -13.28 -5.04 -2.46
CA ALA A 23 -12.57 -4.24 -3.45
C ALA A 23 -11.35 -3.55 -2.82
N TRP A 24 -11.54 -2.91 -1.66
CA TRP A 24 -10.47 -2.27 -0.91
C TRP A 24 -9.36 -3.25 -0.51
N CYS A 25 -9.70 -4.46 -0.06
CA CYS A 25 -8.69 -5.50 0.25
C CYS A 25 -7.80 -5.84 -0.95
N GLY A 26 -8.35 -5.85 -2.17
CA GLY A 26 -7.58 -6.09 -3.39
C GLY A 26 -6.65 -4.93 -3.72
N GLU A 27 -7.14 -3.69 -3.59
CA GLU A 27 -6.33 -2.48 -3.77
C GLU A 27 -5.18 -2.40 -2.76
N GLN A 28 -5.46 -2.66 -1.48
CA GLN A 28 -4.44 -2.63 -0.44
C GLN A 28 -3.34 -3.68 -0.68
N ALA A 29 -3.71 -4.87 -1.15
CA ALA A 29 -2.72 -5.90 -1.49
C ALA A 29 -1.81 -5.45 -2.64
N ARG A 30 -2.36 -4.84 -3.69
CA ARG A 30 -1.56 -4.30 -4.80
C ARG A 30 -0.66 -3.14 -4.37
N THR A 31 -1.17 -2.24 -3.53
CA THR A 31 -0.35 -1.17 -2.92
C THR A 31 0.82 -1.76 -2.14
N ASN A 32 0.59 -2.83 -1.39
CA ASN A 32 1.65 -3.49 -0.64
C ASN A 32 2.68 -4.18 -1.53
N ASN A 33 2.26 -4.78 -2.65
CA ASN A 33 3.21 -5.37 -3.60
C ASN A 33 4.12 -4.28 -4.22
N HIS A 34 3.54 -3.15 -4.64
CA HIS A 34 4.33 -2.01 -5.13
C HIS A 34 5.27 -1.46 -4.06
N ALA A 35 4.80 -1.36 -2.81
CA ALA A 35 5.62 -0.94 -1.69
C ALA A 35 6.78 -1.91 -1.42
N ASP A 36 6.56 -3.22 -1.56
CA ASP A 36 7.61 -4.24 -1.39
C ASP A 36 8.67 -4.15 -2.50
N ALA A 37 8.24 -3.91 -3.75
CA ALA A 37 9.14 -3.62 -4.86
C ALA A 37 9.95 -2.34 -4.61
N LEU A 38 9.30 -1.25 -4.17
CA LEU A 38 9.97 0.00 -3.82
C LEU A 38 10.97 -0.20 -2.66
N ASN A 39 10.60 -0.97 -1.63
CA ASN A 39 11.47 -1.26 -0.50
C ASN A 39 12.70 -2.06 -0.94
N THR A 40 12.54 -2.97 -1.91
CA THR A 40 13.64 -3.71 -2.52
C THR A 40 14.61 -2.75 -3.20
N GLU A 41 14.12 -1.84 -4.04
CA GLU A 41 14.97 -0.84 -4.69
C GLU A 41 15.62 0.13 -3.70
N TYR A 42 14.94 0.46 -2.59
CA TYR A 42 15.53 1.31 -1.56
C TYR A 42 16.81 0.71 -0.99
N THR A 43 16.91 -0.62 -0.88
CA THR A 43 18.13 -1.29 -0.41
C THR A 43 19.31 -1.09 -1.38
N HIS A 44 19.06 -0.97 -2.68
CA HIS A 44 20.09 -0.77 -3.69
C HIS A 44 20.66 0.66 -3.70
N ILE A 45 19.84 1.66 -3.31
CA ILE A 45 20.26 3.07 -3.35
C ILE A 45 20.84 3.58 -2.03
N GLN A 46 20.92 2.76 -0.98
CA GLN A 46 21.38 3.23 0.34
C GLN A 46 22.80 3.81 0.33
N ALA A 47 23.71 3.23 -0.46
CA ALA A 47 25.06 3.75 -0.61
C ALA A 47 25.05 5.15 -1.24
N ILE A 48 24.25 5.34 -2.31
CA ILE A 48 24.08 6.62 -3.00
C ILE A 48 23.52 7.68 -2.05
N LEU A 49 22.47 7.34 -1.28
CA LEU A 49 21.90 8.25 -0.28
C LEU A 49 22.90 8.58 0.85
N GLY A 50 23.86 7.69 1.12
CA GLY A 50 24.94 7.91 2.07
C GLY A 50 25.97 8.97 1.61
N GLU A 51 26.09 9.20 0.30
CA GLU A 51 26.98 10.21 -0.28
C GLU A 51 26.35 11.61 -0.30
N LEU A 52 25.02 11.71 -0.15
CA LEU A 52 24.27 12.96 -0.20
C LEU A 52 24.07 13.59 1.18
N GLY A 53 24.19 14.92 1.22
CA GLY A 53 23.70 15.77 2.30
C GLY A 53 22.16 15.72 2.40
N ASN A 54 21.62 15.97 3.59
CA ASN A 54 20.17 15.87 3.81
C ASN A 54 19.35 16.86 2.99
N ASP A 55 19.90 18.05 2.74
CA ASP A 55 19.27 19.12 1.96
C ASP A 55 19.57 19.03 0.46
N ASP A 56 20.35 18.02 0.03
CA ASP A 56 20.66 17.83 -1.38
C ASP A 56 19.39 17.47 -2.15
N LEU A 57 19.20 18.17 -3.27
CA LEU A 57 18.01 18.09 -4.11
C LEU A 57 18.16 16.99 -5.16
N VAL A 58 17.15 16.13 -5.25
CA VAL A 58 16.97 15.13 -6.31
C VAL A 58 15.89 15.63 -7.25
N ALA A 59 16.31 16.05 -8.44
CA ALA A 59 15.43 16.63 -9.45
C ALA A 59 14.32 15.65 -9.85
N ASP A 60 13.10 16.15 -10.02
CA ASP A 60 12.03 15.36 -10.60
C ASP A 60 12.31 15.04 -12.08
N GLY A 61 12.23 13.76 -12.42
CA GLY A 61 12.34 13.23 -13.79
C GLY A 61 11.18 12.32 -14.17
N THR A 62 10.10 12.33 -13.37
CA THR A 62 8.99 11.37 -13.49
C THR A 62 7.97 11.74 -14.57
N GLY A 63 7.90 13.03 -14.93
CA GLY A 63 6.87 13.55 -15.85
C GLY A 63 5.48 13.67 -15.21
N LEU A 64 5.38 13.49 -13.89
CA LEU A 64 4.12 13.66 -13.16
C LEU A 64 3.78 15.14 -12.98
N ALA A 65 2.60 15.55 -13.45
CA ALA A 65 2.17 16.94 -13.37
C ALA A 65 2.08 17.42 -11.92
N GLY A 66 2.80 18.49 -11.60
CA GLY A 66 2.82 19.09 -10.25
C GLY A 66 3.76 18.39 -9.26
N ALA A 67 4.53 17.39 -9.67
CA ALA A 67 5.57 16.82 -8.84
C ALA A 67 6.66 17.88 -8.55
N MET A 68 7.18 17.83 -7.33
CA MET A 68 8.24 18.73 -6.88
C MET A 68 9.53 17.94 -6.68
N THR A 69 10.65 18.64 -6.82
CA THR A 69 11.97 18.15 -6.40
C THR A 69 11.92 17.74 -4.93
N LEU A 70 12.53 16.61 -4.60
CA LEU A 70 12.66 16.14 -3.23
C LEU A 70 14.08 16.34 -2.72
N THR A 71 14.22 16.63 -1.44
CA THR A 71 15.49 16.50 -0.72
C THR A 71 15.78 15.02 -0.40
N LYS A 72 17.05 14.68 -0.17
CA LYS A 72 17.41 13.36 0.36
C LYS A 72 16.71 13.06 1.68
N ALA A 73 16.54 14.04 2.57
CA ALA A 73 15.79 13.86 3.81
C ALA A 73 14.34 13.43 3.56
N GLU A 74 13.64 14.08 2.62
CA GLU A 74 12.26 13.72 2.26
C GLU A 74 12.15 12.32 1.66
N ILE A 75 13.11 11.92 0.81
CA ILE A 75 13.16 10.55 0.25
C ILE A 75 13.26 9.51 1.38
N VAL A 76 14.14 9.73 2.36
CA VAL A 76 14.30 8.84 3.52
C VAL A 76 13.01 8.79 4.35
N THR A 77 12.40 9.95 4.63
CA THR A 77 11.15 10.04 5.40
C THR A 77 9.98 9.34 4.69
N LEU A 78 9.79 9.58 3.39
CA LEU A 78 8.72 8.93 2.62
C LEU A 78 8.90 7.42 2.57
N THR A 79 10.15 6.96 2.41
CA THR A 79 10.47 5.53 2.50
C THR A 79 10.11 4.96 3.87
N ALA A 80 10.46 5.66 4.96
CA ALA A 80 10.15 5.20 6.32
C ALA A 80 8.63 5.06 6.57
N HIS A 81 7.81 5.97 6.02
CA HIS A 81 6.35 5.85 6.09
C HIS A 81 5.86 4.57 5.41
N MET A 82 6.34 4.31 4.18
CA MET A 82 5.99 3.10 3.43
C MET A 82 6.44 1.83 4.17
N GLN A 83 7.65 1.81 4.73
CA GLN A 83 8.17 0.68 5.51
C GLN A 83 7.34 0.41 6.78
N GLY A 84 6.84 1.47 7.42
CA GLY A 84 5.90 1.36 8.54
C GLY A 84 4.59 0.68 8.13
N VAL A 85 4.07 0.98 6.93
CA VAL A 85 2.90 0.30 6.37
C VAL A 85 3.21 -1.18 6.11
N LEU A 86 4.34 -1.50 5.45
CA LEU A 86 4.72 -2.89 5.18
C LEU A 86 4.86 -3.71 6.46
N THR A 87 5.53 -3.16 7.47
CA THR A 87 5.77 -3.83 8.75
C THR A 87 4.47 -4.24 9.43
N ASN A 88 3.48 -3.35 9.44
CA ASN A 88 2.23 -3.58 10.16
C ASN A 88 1.17 -4.28 9.30
N TYR A 89 1.16 -4.05 7.98
CA TYR A 89 0.06 -4.46 7.11
C TYR A 89 0.45 -5.49 6.05
N ASN A 90 1.73 -5.72 5.72
CA ASN A 90 2.13 -6.74 4.75
C ASN A 90 2.50 -8.11 5.37
N THR A 91 1.85 -8.49 6.47
CA THR A 91 2.11 -9.77 7.14
C THR A 91 1.47 -10.94 6.40
N LEU A 92 1.94 -12.17 6.65
CA LEU A 92 1.34 -13.38 6.08
C LEU A 92 -0.17 -13.48 6.39
N GLY A 93 -0.57 -13.20 7.63
CA GLY A 93 -1.97 -13.27 8.05
C GLY A 93 -2.87 -12.24 7.35
N HIS A 94 -2.37 -11.02 7.14
CA HIS A 94 -3.08 -9.99 6.38
C HIS A 94 -3.21 -10.38 4.90
N ARG A 95 -2.13 -10.84 4.28
CA ARG A 95 -2.16 -11.30 2.87
C ARG A 95 -3.15 -12.45 2.66
N GLN A 96 -3.18 -13.43 3.57
CA GLN A 96 -4.17 -14.51 3.52
C GLN A 96 -5.61 -14.01 3.67
N SER A 97 -5.83 -13.03 4.56
CA SER A 97 -7.14 -12.41 4.77
C SER A 97 -7.61 -11.64 3.54
N TRP A 98 -6.71 -10.89 2.89
CA TRP A 98 -7.01 -10.19 1.64
C TRP A 98 -7.26 -11.15 0.48
N ALA A 99 -6.48 -12.22 0.35
CA ALA A 99 -6.71 -13.26 -0.66
C ALA A 99 -8.09 -13.90 -0.51
N LYS A 100 -8.52 -14.14 0.73
CA LYS A 100 -9.87 -14.66 1.03
C LYS A 100 -10.97 -13.65 0.70
N ALA A 101 -10.75 -12.38 1.00
CA ALA A 101 -11.74 -11.32 0.79
C ALA A 101 -11.86 -10.94 -0.70
N ALA A 102 -10.75 -10.62 -1.35
CA ALA A 102 -10.74 -10.12 -2.72
C ALA A 102 -10.68 -11.23 -3.77
N GLY A 103 -10.21 -12.42 -3.43
CA GLY A 103 -9.88 -13.49 -4.38
C GLY A 103 -8.43 -13.37 -4.87
N PRO A 104 -7.66 -14.48 -4.96
CA PRO A 104 -6.22 -14.42 -5.27
C PRO A 104 -5.85 -13.71 -6.58
N SER A 105 -6.67 -13.86 -7.63
CA SER A 105 -6.44 -13.21 -8.93
C SER A 105 -6.50 -11.69 -8.86
N ASN A 106 -7.18 -11.12 -7.86
CA ASN A 106 -7.35 -9.69 -7.69
C ASN A 106 -6.24 -9.04 -6.87
N LEU A 107 -5.26 -9.83 -6.41
CA LEU A 107 -4.09 -9.31 -5.67
C LEU A 107 -2.89 -9.02 -6.58
N ILE A 108 -2.97 -9.33 -7.86
CA ILE A 108 -1.87 -9.15 -8.82
C ILE A 108 -1.79 -7.66 -9.19
N GLY A 109 -0.56 -7.14 -9.23
CA GLY A 109 -0.27 -5.71 -9.38
C GLY A 109 0.65 -5.29 -8.27
#